data_AF-A0A8U0W460-F1
#
_entry.id   AF-A0A8U0W460-F1
#
_cell.length_a   1.000
_cell.length_b   1.000
_cell.length_c   1.000
_cell.angle_alpha   90.00
_cell.angle_beta   90.00
_cell.angle_gamma   90.00
#
_symmetry.space_group_name_H-M   'P 1'
#
loop_
_entity.id
_entity.type
_entity.pdbx_description
1 polymer ?
#
loop_
_entity_poly.entity_id
_entity_poly.type
_entity_poly.pdbx_seq_one_letter_code
_entity_poly.pdbx_strand_id
1 'polypeptide(L)'
;MQNSAINPSQSSGSPSASPAVSEPGLIPNSSGSAVNNSNHSDSSGSAAVGVNNVSTNGHTSKHNGVTANDNNSNSVGTSACDDQNDHDVTKTISWLGKTNQEIIRLIGQYLQDLGLESSVKTLMSESGCYLEHPSATKFREHVLSGEWAKADADLQELEPLINNGKPSTITEMKFLLLEQKYLEHLDDGCPLDALHVLRNELTPLQYNISRVHQLSSYMMCSNNHDLYQRSKWEGKGILSRALVMERLQTFLPPSVMMPPRRLRMLLQQAVELQAERCPCHDMAWETNLQNVSLLTDHCCATDGFPMQTIQILTDHCDEVWFCKFSPDGLKLATGSKDATVIIWDVDPYKLQIKQRRVLDSRFQMSVAFISWSPDSKLVLIGGPEDSSEICIFNVDDGRLILKMSHNIQEDSFSCGAFNRDGTRFVCGGQKGQFYLCDLKATILDSWEGVRINSVVFRSDNKTILAADSHYRIRGYNFDNPRSDFDVLRETHPIMTFSVNSADRLALLNISNQGLHLWDIEDKCLVRRFQGIRQSNFAIHSCFGGVNESFVASGSEDKNVVIWHIKREEPLAKLSGHTKTVNCVSWNPAYPSLLASASDDATVRIWGPNSFHHANAIPESDDCSSCSSSSSWNMTS
;
A
#
# COMPACT_ATOMS: atom_id res chain seq x y z
N MET A 1 94.82 5.05 -8.88
CA MET A 1 95.36 6.08 -9.79
C MET A 1 94.35 7.24 -9.86
N GLN A 2 94.81 8.43 -10.24
CA GLN A 2 94.14 9.74 -10.45
C GLN A 2 92.60 9.74 -10.68
N ASN A 3 91.82 10.69 -10.11
CA ASN A 3 91.57 12.08 -10.59
C ASN A 3 91.00 12.14 -12.02
N SER A 4 90.03 12.99 -12.42
CA SER A 4 89.49 14.25 -11.85
C SER A 4 88.14 14.67 -12.47
N ALA A 5 87.53 15.72 -11.89
CA ALA A 5 86.31 16.45 -12.27
C ALA A 5 86.17 16.95 -13.72
N ILE A 6 84.95 17.42 -14.08
CA ILE A 6 84.66 18.78 -14.59
C ILE A 6 83.15 19.13 -14.44
N ASN A 7 82.90 20.41 -14.17
CA ASN A 7 81.62 21.14 -14.04
C ASN A 7 81.90 22.55 -14.66
N PRO A 8 80.99 23.56 -14.73
CA PRO A 8 79.52 23.58 -14.82
C PRO A 8 79.01 24.54 -15.94
N SER A 9 77.70 24.80 -16.00
CA SER A 9 77.21 26.18 -16.26
C SER A 9 75.82 26.41 -15.65
N GLN A 10 75.64 27.57 -14.99
CA GLN A 10 74.37 28.13 -14.52
C GLN A 10 74.27 29.57 -15.03
N SER A 11 73.06 30.08 -15.25
CA SER A 11 72.62 31.39 -14.72
C SER A 11 71.18 31.76 -15.12
N SER A 12 70.42 32.23 -14.12
CA SER A 12 69.43 33.35 -14.12
C SER A 12 68.42 33.54 -15.27
N GLY A 13 67.18 33.96 -15.04
CA GLY A 13 66.51 34.38 -13.79
C GLY A 13 65.05 34.82 -14.07
N SER A 14 64.27 35.05 -13.00
CA SER A 14 62.86 35.49 -13.02
C SER A 14 62.72 37.03 -12.98
N PRO A 15 61.55 37.65 -12.73
CA PRO A 15 60.15 37.43 -13.19
C PRO A 15 59.53 38.72 -13.81
N SER A 16 58.27 38.71 -14.32
CA SER A 16 57.25 39.77 -14.04
C SER A 16 55.94 39.71 -14.88
N ALA A 17 54.81 39.95 -14.19
CA ALA A 17 53.66 40.80 -14.56
C ALA A 17 52.77 40.55 -15.81
N SER A 18 51.46 40.61 -15.54
CA SER A 18 50.33 40.83 -16.48
C SER A 18 50.38 42.23 -17.13
N PRO A 19 49.61 42.50 -18.22
CA PRO A 19 48.19 42.85 -18.07
C PRO A 19 47.26 42.37 -19.22
N ALA A 20 45.95 42.61 -19.05
CA ALA A 20 44.92 42.44 -20.08
C ALA A 20 44.87 43.63 -21.06
N VAL A 21 44.18 43.48 -22.22
CA VAL A 21 43.37 44.54 -22.88
C VAL A 21 42.58 44.01 -24.11
N SER A 22 41.29 44.39 -24.15
CA SER A 22 40.29 44.50 -25.25
C SER A 22 40.23 43.59 -26.50
N GLU A 23 38.99 43.13 -26.75
CA GLU A 23 38.22 43.15 -28.02
C GLU A 23 38.70 44.13 -29.13
N PRO A 24 38.46 43.81 -30.43
CA PRO A 24 37.13 44.03 -31.03
C PRO A 24 36.64 42.91 -31.97
N GLY A 25 35.31 42.77 -32.08
CA GLY A 25 34.67 41.92 -33.09
C GLY A 25 34.35 42.64 -34.40
N LEU A 26 33.82 41.90 -35.39
CA LEU A 26 32.84 42.38 -36.37
C LEU A 26 32.25 41.21 -37.19
N ILE A 27 30.92 41.23 -37.34
CA ILE A 27 30.13 40.36 -38.24
C ILE A 27 30.21 40.94 -39.67
N PRO A 28 29.82 40.21 -40.73
CA PRO A 28 28.44 40.44 -41.22
C PRO A 28 27.72 39.21 -41.84
N ASN A 29 26.39 39.15 -41.61
CA ASN A 29 25.27 38.95 -42.58
C ASN A 29 25.35 37.84 -43.67
N SER A 30 24.28 37.20 -44.14
CA SER A 30 22.83 37.10 -43.79
C SER A 30 22.29 35.82 -44.50
N SER A 31 21.01 35.46 -44.69
CA SER A 31 19.66 36.03 -44.46
C SER A 31 18.64 34.86 -44.60
N GLY A 32 17.39 34.91 -44.13
CA GLY A 32 16.63 35.96 -43.43
C GLY A 32 15.22 35.47 -43.08
N SER A 33 14.37 36.38 -42.56
CA SER A 33 12.90 36.52 -42.74
C SER A 33 11.96 35.28 -42.60
N ALA A 34 10.81 35.32 -41.94
CA ALA A 34 9.94 36.45 -41.55
C ALA A 34 9.01 36.00 -40.37
N VAL A 35 8.74 36.79 -39.31
CA VAL A 35 7.75 37.90 -39.16
C VAL A 35 6.49 37.50 -38.34
N ASN A 36 6.42 38.07 -37.12
CA ASN A 36 5.24 38.63 -36.42
C ASN A 36 4.08 37.71 -35.94
N ASN A 37 3.30 38.03 -34.88
CA ASN A 37 3.37 39.17 -33.94
C ASN A 37 2.70 38.89 -32.57
N SER A 38 3.33 39.43 -31.51
CA SER A 38 2.78 40.24 -30.41
C SER A 38 1.38 39.98 -29.82
N ASN A 39 1.30 39.86 -28.49
CA ASN A 39 0.94 41.01 -27.62
C ASN A 39 1.16 40.75 -26.11
N HIS A 40 1.81 41.69 -25.44
CA HIS A 40 1.79 41.88 -23.98
C HIS A 40 0.80 42.99 -23.61
N SER A 41 0.20 42.91 -22.42
CA SER A 41 -0.19 44.09 -21.64
C SER A 41 -0.34 43.74 -20.16
N ASP A 42 0.57 44.22 -19.32
CA ASP A 42 0.41 44.17 -17.87
C ASP A 42 -0.65 45.16 -17.39
N SER A 43 -1.35 44.83 -16.29
CA SER A 43 -1.81 45.86 -15.33
C SER A 43 -2.00 45.28 -13.94
N SER A 44 -1.58 46.05 -12.94
CA SER A 44 -1.57 45.71 -11.50
C SER A 44 -2.87 46.12 -10.79
N GLY A 45 -3.28 45.38 -9.76
CA GLY A 45 -4.36 45.77 -8.84
C GLY A 45 -4.30 45.05 -7.49
N SER A 46 -4.40 45.78 -6.38
CA SER A 46 -4.11 45.31 -5.01
C SER A 46 -5.35 44.98 -4.16
N ALA A 47 -5.26 43.97 -3.29
CA ALA A 47 -5.85 43.85 -1.93
C ALA A 47 -5.49 42.44 -1.37
N ALA A 48 -4.92 42.19 -0.19
CA ALA A 48 -5.04 42.72 1.17
C ALA A 48 -6.11 42.02 2.05
N VAL A 49 -5.67 41.49 3.21
CA VAL A 49 -6.46 40.95 4.35
C VAL A 49 -7.14 39.59 4.09
N GLY A 50 -7.11 38.60 5.01
CA GLY A 50 -6.43 38.56 6.30
C GLY A 50 -6.55 37.22 7.05
N VAL A 51 -5.88 37.15 8.20
CA VAL A 51 -5.87 36.03 9.15
C VAL A 51 -7.26 35.81 9.77
N ASN A 52 -7.68 34.56 9.98
CA ASN A 52 -8.36 34.19 11.23
C ASN A 52 -8.39 32.68 11.51
N ASN A 53 -8.21 32.35 12.79
CA ASN A 53 -8.37 31.02 13.34
C ASN A 53 -9.83 30.56 13.25
N VAL A 54 -10.05 29.24 13.10
CA VAL A 54 -11.30 28.61 13.56
C VAL A 54 -10.96 27.60 14.64
N SER A 55 -11.36 27.95 15.86
CA SER A 55 -11.28 27.11 17.03
C SER A 55 -12.28 25.96 16.98
N THR A 56 -11.83 24.82 17.50
CA THR A 56 -12.62 23.72 18.08
C THR A 56 -14.01 24.10 18.62
N ASN A 57 -15.01 23.30 18.27
CA ASN A 57 -16.17 22.93 19.11
C ASN A 57 -16.69 21.58 18.57
N GLY A 58 -17.02 20.56 19.36
CA GLY A 58 -17.23 20.53 20.80
C GLY A 58 -18.66 20.05 21.09
N HIS A 59 -18.85 18.73 21.20
CA HIS A 59 -20.14 18.13 21.57
C HIS A 59 -20.65 18.67 22.92
N THR A 60 -21.97 18.86 23.05
CA THR A 60 -22.72 18.34 24.20
C THR A 60 -24.22 18.26 23.88
N SER A 61 -24.88 17.26 24.46
CA SER A 61 -26.32 17.06 24.41
C SER A 61 -27.02 17.73 25.60
N LYS A 62 -28.31 18.07 25.46
CA LYS A 62 -29.36 17.70 26.44
C LYS A 62 -30.79 18.05 25.98
N HIS A 63 -31.73 17.48 26.73
CA HIS A 63 -33.13 17.23 26.42
C HIS A 63 -34.11 18.31 26.91
N ASN A 64 -35.33 18.26 26.33
CA ASN A 64 -36.64 18.64 26.89
C ASN A 64 -37.02 20.13 27.04
N GLY A 65 -38.32 20.41 26.77
CA GLY A 65 -39.05 21.47 27.49
C GLY A 65 -40.08 22.27 26.67
N VAL A 66 -41.32 21.78 26.60
CA VAL A 66 -42.50 22.49 26.06
C VAL A 66 -42.82 23.77 26.85
N THR A 67 -43.13 24.88 26.16
CA THR A 67 -44.11 25.91 26.59
C THR A 67 -44.77 26.59 25.39
N ALA A 68 -46.06 26.95 25.52
CA ALA A 68 -46.88 27.57 24.47
C ALA A 68 -47.00 29.10 24.63
N ASN A 69 -47.36 29.82 23.55
CA ASN A 69 -48.64 30.57 23.44
C ASN A 69 -48.72 31.44 22.15
N ASP A 70 -49.95 31.63 21.67
CA ASP A 70 -50.57 32.86 21.09
C ASP A 70 -49.82 33.66 19.99
N ASN A 71 -50.42 34.07 18.84
CA ASN A 71 -51.73 34.73 18.70
C ASN A 71 -52.07 35.05 17.20
N ASN A 72 -53.36 35.26 16.90
CA ASN A 72 -53.94 36.03 15.76
C ASN A 72 -53.67 35.60 14.29
N SER A 73 -54.57 35.81 13.31
CA SER A 73 -56.01 36.21 13.32
C SER A 73 -56.60 36.17 11.89
N ASN A 74 -57.92 35.90 11.76
CA ASN A 74 -58.82 36.28 10.65
C ASN A 74 -58.58 35.64 9.24
N SER A 75 -59.59 35.37 8.39
CA SER A 75 -61.07 35.54 8.52
C SER A 75 -61.84 34.85 7.37
N VAL A 76 -63.02 34.29 7.67
CA VAL A 76 -64.23 34.14 6.80
C VAL A 76 -64.11 33.23 5.53
N GLY A 77 -65.06 32.35 5.19
CA GLY A 77 -66.45 32.22 5.68
C GLY A 77 -67.14 30.87 5.37
N THR A 78 -68.45 30.86 5.58
CA THR A 78 -69.33 29.70 5.83
C THR A 78 -69.95 28.99 4.61
N SER A 79 -70.08 27.66 4.68
CA SER A 79 -71.33 26.92 4.42
C SER A 79 -71.19 25.45 4.81
N ALA A 80 -72.25 24.81 5.31
CA ALA A 80 -72.21 23.51 5.99
C ALA A 80 -72.93 22.37 5.23
N CYS A 81 -72.51 21.13 5.48
CA CYS A 81 -73.40 19.97 5.64
C CYS A 81 -72.69 18.88 6.46
N ASP A 82 -73.47 18.12 7.23
CA ASP A 82 -73.00 16.98 8.03
C ASP A 82 -72.46 15.84 7.15
N ASP A 83 -71.48 15.09 7.65
CA ASP A 83 -71.63 13.63 7.74
C ASP A 83 -70.66 13.05 8.78
N GLN A 84 -71.12 12.04 9.53
CA GLN A 84 -70.31 11.26 10.46
C GLN A 84 -69.49 10.22 9.69
N ASN A 85 -68.20 10.08 9.96
CA ASN A 85 -67.48 8.80 9.84
C ASN A 85 -66.12 8.84 10.56
N ASP A 86 -65.66 7.67 11.00
CA ASP A 86 -64.42 7.48 11.74
C ASP A 86 -63.18 8.02 11.01
N HIS A 87 -62.40 8.88 11.68
CA HIS A 87 -61.06 9.24 11.24
C HIS A 87 -60.03 8.24 11.76
N ASP A 88 -59.84 7.17 10.99
CA ASP A 88 -58.68 6.30 11.09
C ASP A 88 -57.39 7.11 10.90
N VAL A 89 -56.43 6.97 11.82
CA VAL A 89 -55.29 7.89 11.97
C VAL A 89 -54.15 7.51 11.01
N THR A 90 -54.40 7.67 9.72
CA THR A 90 -53.38 7.58 8.67
C THR A 90 -52.53 8.86 8.61
N LYS A 91 -51.63 9.02 9.59
CA LYS A 91 -50.54 10.02 9.51
C LYS A 91 -49.56 9.63 8.42
N THR A 92 -49.90 9.97 7.18
CA THR A 92 -48.99 9.89 6.03
C THR A 92 -47.77 10.77 6.29
N ILE A 93 -46.59 10.15 6.42
CA ILE A 93 -45.33 10.87 6.63
C ILE A 93 -45.01 11.63 5.34
N SER A 94 -45.21 12.95 5.37
CA SER A 94 -45.07 13.83 4.21
C SER A 94 -43.63 13.89 3.72
N TRP A 95 -43.39 13.31 2.55
CA TRP A 95 -42.18 13.44 1.73
C TRP A 95 -40.85 13.12 2.43
N LEU A 96 -40.64 11.82 2.67
CA LEU A 96 -39.33 11.29 3.00
C LEU A 96 -38.34 11.59 1.85
N GLY A 97 -37.24 12.30 2.12
CA GLY A 97 -36.23 12.62 1.10
C GLY A 97 -35.58 11.37 0.49
N LYS A 98 -35.11 11.47 -0.76
CA LYS A 98 -34.59 10.33 -1.55
C LYS A 98 -33.63 9.42 -0.78
N THR A 99 -32.65 9.99 -0.07
CA THR A 99 -31.67 9.25 0.74
C THR A 99 -32.33 8.43 1.85
N ASN A 100 -33.37 8.95 2.50
CA ASN A 100 -34.07 8.24 3.56
C ASN A 100 -34.92 7.08 2.98
N GLN A 101 -35.49 7.23 1.78
CA GLN A 101 -36.18 6.14 1.08
C GLN A 101 -35.21 5.01 0.72
N GLU A 102 -34.00 5.35 0.26
CA GLU A 102 -32.93 4.40 -0.03
C GLU A 102 -32.44 3.70 1.26
N ILE A 103 -32.29 4.42 2.38
CA ILE A 103 -31.94 3.84 3.69
C ILE A 103 -33.03 2.88 4.19
N ILE A 104 -34.32 3.25 4.10
CA ILE A 104 -35.43 2.35 4.52
C ILE A 104 -35.46 1.09 3.65
N ARG A 105 -35.20 1.20 2.34
CA ARG A 105 -35.06 0.02 1.46
C ARG A 105 -33.90 -0.88 1.86
N LEU A 106 -32.74 -0.32 2.20
CA LEU A 106 -31.57 -1.08 2.68
C LEU A 106 -31.85 -1.79 4.01
N ILE A 107 -32.51 -1.12 4.96
CA ILE A 107 -32.92 -1.71 6.25
C ILE A 107 -33.97 -2.80 6.01
N GLY A 108 -34.97 -2.55 5.16
CA GLY A 108 -36.01 -3.51 4.82
C GLY A 108 -35.45 -4.78 4.18
N GLN A 109 -34.50 -4.65 3.26
CA GLN A 109 -33.78 -5.79 2.67
C GLN A 109 -33.04 -6.60 3.75
N TYR A 110 -32.28 -5.93 4.61
CA TYR A 110 -31.52 -6.60 5.68
C TYR A 110 -32.42 -7.32 6.70
N LEU A 111 -33.56 -6.73 7.07
CA LEU A 111 -34.56 -7.38 7.92
C LEU A 111 -35.22 -8.58 7.22
N GLN A 112 -35.43 -8.52 5.90
CA GLN A 112 -35.94 -9.65 5.12
C GLN A 112 -34.91 -10.79 5.03
N ASP A 113 -33.63 -10.47 4.79
CA ASP A 113 -32.51 -11.43 4.79
C ASP A 113 -32.36 -12.15 6.15
N LEU A 114 -32.77 -11.50 7.25
CA LEU A 114 -32.84 -12.07 8.61
C LEU A 114 -34.13 -12.86 8.90
N GLY A 115 -35.11 -12.87 7.99
CA GLY A 115 -36.41 -13.54 8.16
C GLY A 115 -37.46 -12.75 8.98
N LEU A 116 -37.24 -11.45 9.24
CA LEU A 116 -38.12 -10.62 10.07
C LEU A 116 -39.28 -10.00 9.25
N GLU A 117 -40.03 -10.84 8.53
CA GLU A 117 -41.04 -10.39 7.56
C GLU A 117 -42.15 -9.47 8.13
N SER A 118 -42.59 -9.71 9.37
CA SER A 118 -43.63 -8.89 10.02
C SER A 118 -43.14 -7.45 10.27
N SER A 119 -41.87 -7.30 10.64
CA SER A 119 -41.20 -6.00 10.82
C SER A 119 -41.00 -5.29 9.48
N VAL A 120 -40.74 -6.03 8.39
CA VAL A 120 -40.65 -5.43 7.04
C VAL A 120 -42.02 -4.94 6.57
N LYS A 121 -43.08 -5.75 6.73
CA LYS A 121 -44.45 -5.40 6.31
C LYS A 121 -44.95 -4.14 7.03
N THR A 122 -44.73 -4.04 8.35
CA THR A 122 -45.06 -2.85 9.14
C THR A 122 -44.24 -1.64 8.72
N LEU A 123 -42.90 -1.75 8.66
CA LEU A 123 -42.00 -0.66 8.23
C LEU A 123 -42.35 -0.09 6.84
N MET A 124 -42.66 -0.95 5.87
CA MET A 124 -43.06 -0.52 4.52
C MET A 124 -44.44 0.17 4.53
N SER A 125 -45.39 -0.30 5.34
CA SER A 125 -46.71 0.35 5.48
C SER A 125 -46.65 1.73 6.16
N GLU A 126 -45.80 1.89 7.18
CA GLU A 126 -45.63 3.16 7.91
C GLU A 126 -44.82 4.19 7.09
N SER A 127 -43.81 3.73 6.36
CA SER A 127 -42.95 4.60 5.55
C SER A 127 -43.50 4.95 4.16
N GLY A 128 -44.54 4.26 3.70
CA GLY A 128 -45.05 4.38 2.32
C GLY A 128 -44.04 3.93 1.25
N CYS A 129 -42.98 3.23 1.64
CA CYS A 129 -41.92 2.77 0.75
C CYS A 129 -42.20 1.35 0.24
N TYR A 130 -41.82 1.08 -1.01
CA TYR A 130 -41.82 -0.28 -1.58
C TYR A 130 -40.38 -0.78 -1.69
N LEU A 131 -40.14 -2.01 -1.23
CA LEU A 131 -38.84 -2.68 -1.29
C LEU A 131 -38.44 -3.06 -2.73
N GLU A 132 -39.41 -3.56 -3.50
CA GLU A 132 -39.30 -4.03 -4.87
C GLU A 132 -40.46 -3.45 -5.70
N HIS A 133 -40.33 -3.40 -7.01
CA HIS A 133 -41.46 -3.15 -7.91
C HIS A 133 -42.42 -4.36 -7.88
N PRO A 134 -43.76 -4.20 -7.89
CA PRO A 134 -44.70 -5.32 -7.79
C PRO A 134 -44.48 -6.43 -8.82
N SER A 135 -44.16 -6.07 -10.07
CA SER A 135 -43.82 -7.04 -11.14
C SER A 135 -42.53 -7.82 -10.85
N ALA A 136 -41.56 -7.22 -10.16
CA ALA A 136 -40.32 -7.89 -9.75
C ALA A 136 -40.55 -8.84 -8.57
N THR A 137 -41.47 -8.51 -7.66
CA THR A 137 -41.89 -9.42 -6.59
C THR A 137 -42.60 -10.66 -7.16
N LYS A 138 -43.55 -10.51 -8.10
CA LYS A 138 -44.16 -11.67 -8.81
C LYS A 138 -43.10 -12.55 -9.46
N PHE A 139 -42.18 -11.94 -10.21
CA PHE A 139 -41.08 -12.63 -10.88
C PHE A 139 -40.22 -13.42 -9.89
N ARG A 140 -39.83 -12.80 -8.77
CA ARG A 140 -39.06 -13.45 -7.70
C ARG A 140 -39.83 -14.61 -7.06
N GLU A 141 -41.12 -14.45 -6.81
CA GLU A 141 -41.99 -15.52 -6.28
C GLU A 141 -42.09 -16.70 -7.24
N HIS A 142 -42.32 -16.46 -8.54
CA HIS A 142 -42.38 -17.52 -9.56
C HIS A 142 -41.04 -18.23 -9.79
N VAL A 143 -39.91 -17.52 -9.71
CA VAL A 143 -38.56 -18.12 -9.79
C VAL A 143 -38.26 -19.00 -8.57
N LEU A 144 -38.63 -18.57 -7.37
CA LEU A 144 -38.41 -19.36 -6.14
C LEU A 144 -39.38 -20.57 -6.06
N SER A 145 -40.63 -20.42 -6.49
CA SER A 145 -41.60 -21.53 -6.58
C SER A 145 -41.28 -22.53 -7.69
N GLY A 146 -40.52 -22.11 -8.72
CA GLY A 146 -40.14 -22.93 -9.88
C GLY A 146 -41.18 -22.95 -10.99
N GLU A 147 -42.07 -21.96 -11.03
CA GLU A 147 -43.09 -21.82 -12.06
C GLU A 147 -42.52 -21.12 -13.31
N TRP A 148 -41.54 -21.78 -13.95
CA TRP A 148 -40.71 -21.23 -15.03
C TRP A 148 -41.49 -20.59 -16.19
N ALA A 149 -42.67 -21.12 -16.54
CA ALA A 149 -43.52 -20.57 -17.59
C ALA A 149 -44.17 -19.22 -17.20
N LYS A 150 -44.47 -18.99 -15.91
CA LYS A 150 -44.94 -17.69 -15.41
C LYS A 150 -43.79 -16.70 -15.26
N ALA A 151 -42.63 -17.17 -14.80
CA ALA A 151 -41.42 -16.35 -14.75
C ALA A 151 -41.01 -15.78 -16.12
N ASP A 152 -41.18 -16.54 -17.21
CA ASP A 152 -40.92 -16.06 -18.58
C ASP A 152 -41.97 -15.04 -19.09
N ALA A 153 -43.20 -15.08 -18.56
CA ALA A 153 -44.22 -14.07 -18.83
C ALA A 153 -43.96 -12.77 -18.02
N ASP A 154 -43.61 -12.90 -16.74
CA ASP A 154 -43.23 -11.76 -15.89
C ASP A 154 -41.94 -11.07 -16.41
N LEU A 155 -41.01 -11.82 -17.02
CA LEU A 155 -39.83 -11.26 -17.69
C LEU A 155 -40.22 -10.28 -18.81
N GLN A 156 -41.31 -10.55 -19.54
CA GLN A 156 -41.86 -9.67 -20.57
C GLN A 156 -42.58 -8.46 -19.96
N GLU A 157 -43.21 -8.58 -18.78
CA GLU A 157 -43.74 -7.44 -18.02
C GLU A 157 -42.61 -6.52 -17.52
N LEU A 158 -41.43 -7.08 -17.23
CA LEU A 158 -40.25 -6.35 -16.74
C LEU A 158 -39.37 -5.74 -17.85
N GLU A 159 -39.46 -6.21 -19.10
CA GLU A 159 -38.73 -5.69 -20.27
C GLU A 159 -38.63 -4.14 -20.33
N PRO A 160 -39.73 -3.36 -20.22
CA PRO A 160 -39.65 -1.89 -20.28
C PRO A 160 -38.88 -1.24 -19.12
N LEU A 161 -38.67 -1.96 -18.01
CA LEU A 161 -38.04 -1.43 -16.79
C LEU A 161 -36.55 -1.78 -16.67
N ILE A 162 -36.04 -2.78 -17.42
CA ILE A 162 -34.68 -3.34 -17.26
C ILE A 162 -33.56 -2.45 -17.87
N ASN A 163 -33.93 -1.41 -18.63
CA ASN A 163 -33.15 -0.35 -19.30
C ASN A 163 -33.28 -0.40 -20.84
N ASN A 164 -33.89 0.65 -21.41
CA ASN A 164 -33.71 1.18 -22.78
C ASN A 164 -33.22 0.20 -23.87
N GLY A 165 -33.89 -0.93 -24.06
CA GLY A 165 -33.79 -1.73 -25.29
C GLY A 165 -32.43 -2.37 -25.60
N LYS A 166 -31.71 -2.93 -24.61
CA LYS A 166 -30.64 -3.91 -24.88
C LYS A 166 -31.23 -5.33 -24.91
N PRO A 167 -31.58 -5.90 -26.08
CA PRO A 167 -32.21 -7.23 -26.15
C PRO A 167 -31.31 -8.35 -25.59
N SER A 168 -29.99 -8.16 -25.61
CA SER A 168 -29.02 -9.12 -25.06
C SER A 168 -29.27 -9.46 -23.59
N THR A 169 -29.64 -8.49 -22.76
CA THR A 169 -29.82 -8.68 -21.31
C THR A 169 -31.05 -9.52 -20.99
N ILE A 170 -32.13 -9.38 -21.78
CA ILE A 170 -33.33 -10.21 -21.65
C ILE A 170 -33.05 -11.62 -22.16
N THR A 171 -32.30 -11.76 -23.26
CA THR A 171 -31.81 -13.06 -23.75
C THR A 171 -30.94 -13.76 -22.69
N GLU A 172 -30.10 -13.03 -21.97
CA GLU A 172 -29.27 -13.53 -20.85
C GLU A 172 -30.09 -14.01 -19.66
N MET A 173 -31.05 -13.19 -19.19
CA MET A 173 -31.95 -13.59 -18.09
C MET A 173 -32.80 -14.80 -18.49
N LYS A 174 -33.33 -14.83 -19.71
CA LYS A 174 -34.09 -15.98 -20.25
C LYS A 174 -33.22 -17.23 -20.36
N PHE A 175 -31.97 -17.10 -20.79
CA PHE A 175 -31.02 -18.22 -20.83
C PHE A 175 -30.80 -18.83 -19.42
N LEU A 176 -30.61 -18.00 -18.39
CA LEU A 176 -30.41 -18.47 -17.02
C LEU A 176 -31.66 -19.18 -16.44
N LEU A 177 -32.85 -18.65 -16.71
CA LEU A 177 -34.12 -19.30 -16.32
C LEU A 177 -34.28 -20.67 -17.01
N LEU A 178 -33.98 -20.73 -18.30
CA LEU A 178 -34.09 -21.96 -19.09
C LEU A 178 -33.00 -22.99 -18.77
N GLU A 179 -31.80 -22.55 -18.39
CA GLU A 179 -30.74 -23.43 -17.88
C GLU A 179 -31.17 -24.09 -16.57
N GLN A 180 -31.77 -23.35 -15.63
CA GLN A 180 -32.29 -23.93 -14.38
C GLN A 180 -33.50 -24.84 -14.64
N LYS A 181 -34.44 -24.44 -15.52
CA LYS A 181 -35.57 -25.30 -15.96
C LYS A 181 -35.07 -26.62 -16.56
N TYR A 182 -34.04 -26.57 -17.41
CA TYR A 182 -33.42 -27.75 -18.02
C TYR A 182 -32.80 -28.69 -16.98
N LEU A 183 -32.04 -28.15 -16.02
CA LEU A 183 -31.41 -28.94 -14.96
C LEU A 183 -32.46 -29.58 -14.04
N GLU A 184 -33.53 -28.87 -13.69
CA GLU A 184 -34.63 -29.44 -12.89
C GLU A 184 -35.38 -30.56 -13.62
N HIS A 185 -35.62 -30.46 -14.94
CA HIS A 185 -36.22 -31.55 -15.72
C HIS A 185 -35.30 -32.78 -15.85
N LEU A 186 -33.98 -32.61 -15.87
CA LEU A 186 -33.04 -33.73 -15.78
C LEU A 186 -33.09 -34.40 -14.42
N ASP A 187 -33.13 -33.61 -13.34
CA ASP A 187 -33.16 -34.10 -11.96
C ASP A 187 -34.47 -34.86 -11.65
N ASP A 188 -35.59 -34.39 -12.19
CA ASP A 188 -36.91 -35.05 -12.12
C ASP A 188 -36.99 -36.35 -12.97
N GLY A 189 -35.95 -36.69 -13.74
CA GLY A 189 -35.93 -37.90 -14.57
C GLY A 189 -36.77 -37.79 -15.85
N CYS A 190 -37.02 -36.58 -16.36
CA CYS A 190 -37.81 -36.29 -17.56
C CYS A 190 -36.92 -35.83 -18.75
N PRO A 191 -36.09 -36.72 -19.35
CA PRO A 191 -35.13 -36.34 -20.39
C PRO A 191 -35.78 -35.86 -21.69
N LEU A 192 -37.02 -36.26 -21.99
CA LEU A 192 -37.74 -35.79 -23.19
C LEU A 192 -38.12 -34.30 -23.07
N ASP A 193 -38.56 -33.88 -21.88
CA ASP A 193 -38.91 -32.49 -21.60
C ASP A 193 -37.63 -31.63 -21.51
N ALA A 194 -36.57 -32.14 -20.88
CA ALA A 194 -35.26 -31.51 -20.90
C ALA A 194 -34.73 -31.32 -22.35
N LEU A 195 -34.85 -32.32 -23.22
CA LEU A 195 -34.47 -32.21 -24.62
C LEU A 195 -35.35 -31.21 -25.39
N HIS A 196 -36.64 -31.12 -25.06
CA HIS A 196 -37.54 -30.10 -25.61
C HIS A 196 -37.06 -28.68 -25.25
N VAL A 197 -36.76 -28.42 -23.96
CA VAL A 197 -36.22 -27.14 -23.50
C VAL A 197 -34.89 -26.81 -24.20
N LEU A 198 -33.97 -27.78 -24.28
CA LEU A 198 -32.67 -27.57 -24.92
C LEU A 198 -32.81 -27.21 -26.41
N ARG A 199 -33.65 -27.95 -27.15
CA ARG A 199 -33.80 -27.78 -28.61
C ARG A 199 -34.68 -26.61 -29.03
N ASN A 200 -35.79 -26.40 -28.32
CA ASN A 200 -36.86 -25.48 -28.76
C ASN A 200 -36.87 -24.15 -27.99
N GLU A 201 -36.23 -24.09 -26.82
CA GLU A 201 -36.22 -22.88 -25.99
C GLU A 201 -34.80 -22.29 -25.83
N LEU A 202 -33.78 -23.11 -25.52
CA LEU A 202 -32.39 -22.66 -25.36
C LEU A 202 -31.66 -22.44 -26.69
N THR A 203 -31.66 -23.42 -27.60
CA THR A 203 -30.92 -23.33 -28.87
C THR A 203 -31.33 -22.12 -29.74
N PRO A 204 -32.61 -21.74 -29.85
CA PRO A 204 -33.02 -20.58 -30.65
C PRO A 204 -32.54 -19.22 -30.12
N LEU A 205 -32.12 -19.12 -28.86
CA LEU A 205 -31.57 -17.87 -28.30
C LEU A 205 -30.21 -17.50 -28.89
N GLN A 206 -29.49 -18.46 -29.49
CA GLN A 206 -28.13 -18.32 -30.05
C GLN A 206 -27.09 -17.74 -29.05
N TYR A 207 -27.42 -17.70 -27.77
CA TYR A 207 -26.59 -17.18 -26.69
C TYR A 207 -25.75 -18.31 -26.07
N ASN A 208 -24.48 -18.03 -25.79
CA ASN A 208 -23.54 -18.93 -25.12
C ASN A 208 -23.55 -20.39 -25.63
N ILE A 209 -23.34 -20.55 -26.94
CA ILE A 209 -23.41 -21.84 -27.66
C ILE A 209 -22.48 -22.90 -27.04
N SER A 210 -21.31 -22.51 -26.53
CA SER A 210 -20.38 -23.41 -25.82
C SER A 210 -21.00 -23.99 -24.53
N ARG A 211 -21.78 -23.20 -23.78
CA ARG A 211 -22.53 -23.70 -22.63
C ARG A 211 -23.68 -24.61 -23.05
N VAL A 212 -24.39 -24.32 -24.14
CA VAL A 212 -25.42 -25.23 -24.68
C VAL A 212 -24.83 -26.60 -25.05
N HIS A 213 -23.62 -26.63 -25.65
CA HIS A 213 -22.91 -27.89 -25.90
C HIS A 213 -22.55 -28.63 -24.59
N GLN A 214 -22.11 -27.93 -23.54
CA GLN A 214 -21.89 -28.55 -22.23
C GLN A 214 -23.18 -29.14 -21.64
N LEU A 215 -24.29 -28.38 -21.68
CA LEU A 215 -25.60 -28.86 -21.22
C LEU A 215 -26.01 -30.13 -21.97
N SER A 216 -25.81 -30.20 -23.30
CA SER A 216 -26.13 -31.40 -24.07
C SER A 216 -25.36 -32.65 -23.63
N SER A 217 -24.17 -32.51 -23.03
CA SER A 217 -23.40 -33.63 -22.48
C SER A 217 -24.00 -34.18 -21.17
N TYR A 218 -24.79 -33.37 -20.45
CA TYR A 218 -25.43 -33.78 -19.19
C TYR A 218 -26.60 -34.76 -19.41
N MET A 219 -27.19 -34.80 -20.61
CA MET A 219 -28.12 -35.86 -21.04
C MET A 219 -27.55 -37.28 -20.93
N MET A 220 -26.22 -37.42 -20.92
CA MET A 220 -25.50 -38.71 -20.90
C MET A 220 -25.11 -39.14 -19.47
N CYS A 221 -25.49 -38.39 -18.43
CA CYS A 221 -25.26 -38.79 -17.05
C CYS A 221 -26.21 -39.93 -16.67
N SER A 222 -25.71 -41.00 -16.05
CA SER A 222 -26.54 -42.17 -15.72
C SER A 222 -27.34 -42.01 -14.43
N ASN A 223 -26.90 -41.14 -13.52
CA ASN A 223 -27.49 -40.90 -12.19
C ASN A 223 -27.42 -39.40 -11.85
N ASN A 224 -28.35 -38.89 -11.03
CA ASN A 224 -28.37 -37.49 -10.58
C ASN A 224 -27.07 -37.07 -9.85
N HIS A 225 -26.39 -38.01 -9.18
CA HIS A 225 -25.09 -37.74 -8.55
C HIS A 225 -23.98 -37.38 -9.58
N ASP A 226 -23.97 -38.04 -10.74
CA ASP A 226 -23.04 -37.76 -11.84
C ASP A 226 -23.40 -36.42 -12.52
N LEU A 227 -24.71 -36.10 -12.59
CA LEU A 227 -25.19 -34.77 -13.00
C LEU A 227 -24.66 -33.67 -12.07
N TYR A 228 -24.83 -33.79 -10.75
CA TYR A 228 -24.35 -32.79 -9.78
C TYR A 228 -22.83 -32.61 -9.86
N GLN A 229 -22.06 -33.71 -9.95
CA GLN A 229 -20.60 -33.66 -10.01
C GLN A 229 -20.09 -32.99 -11.31
N ARG A 230 -20.72 -33.25 -12.45
CA ARG A 230 -20.33 -32.65 -13.75
C ARG A 230 -20.82 -31.22 -13.96
N SER A 231 -21.94 -30.85 -13.35
CA SER A 231 -22.53 -29.51 -13.46
C SER A 231 -22.06 -28.54 -12.37
N LYS A 232 -21.53 -29.04 -11.25
CA LYS A 232 -21.29 -28.30 -9.99
C LYS A 232 -22.55 -27.58 -9.49
N TRP A 233 -23.71 -28.24 -9.67
CA TRP A 233 -25.02 -27.78 -9.24
C TRP A 233 -25.46 -28.58 -8.01
N GLU A 234 -26.07 -27.90 -7.04
CA GLU A 234 -26.43 -28.48 -5.72
C GLU A 234 -27.70 -29.34 -5.73
N GLY A 235 -28.31 -29.53 -6.92
CA GLY A 235 -29.58 -30.23 -7.11
C GLY A 235 -30.80 -29.30 -7.07
N LYS A 236 -31.98 -29.85 -7.35
CA LYS A 236 -33.24 -29.09 -7.33
C LYS A 236 -33.61 -28.66 -5.92
N GLY A 237 -33.67 -27.34 -5.66
CA GLY A 237 -34.12 -26.84 -4.37
C GLY A 237 -34.23 -25.33 -4.26
N ILE A 238 -34.60 -24.86 -3.07
CA ILE A 238 -34.71 -23.43 -2.76
C ILE A 238 -33.33 -22.74 -2.90
N LEU A 239 -32.24 -23.43 -2.56
CA LEU A 239 -30.87 -22.90 -2.68
C LEU A 239 -30.45 -22.67 -4.14
N SER A 240 -30.69 -23.65 -5.04
CA SER A 240 -30.36 -23.49 -6.46
C SER A 240 -31.16 -22.34 -7.10
N ARG A 241 -32.45 -22.24 -6.75
CA ARG A 241 -33.34 -21.17 -7.24
C ARG A 241 -32.99 -19.81 -6.65
N ALA A 242 -32.59 -19.74 -5.38
CA ALA A 242 -32.10 -18.51 -4.76
C ALA A 242 -30.78 -18.03 -5.39
N LEU A 243 -29.86 -18.95 -5.75
CA LEU A 243 -28.61 -18.62 -6.44
C LEU A 243 -28.85 -18.13 -7.88
N VAL A 244 -29.77 -18.77 -8.61
CA VAL A 244 -30.23 -18.30 -9.93
C VAL A 244 -30.89 -16.92 -9.80
N MET A 245 -31.73 -16.73 -8.79
CA MET A 245 -32.32 -15.42 -8.50
C MET A 245 -31.24 -14.38 -8.20
N GLU A 246 -30.24 -14.69 -7.36
CA GLU A 246 -29.11 -13.80 -7.03
C GLU A 246 -28.38 -13.30 -8.29
N ARG A 247 -28.16 -14.19 -9.27
CA ARG A 247 -27.62 -13.82 -10.58
C ARG A 247 -28.60 -12.96 -11.39
N LEU A 248 -29.88 -13.29 -11.41
CA LEU A 248 -30.90 -12.48 -12.09
C LEU A 248 -31.00 -11.06 -11.49
N GLN A 249 -30.78 -10.91 -10.18
CA GLN A 249 -30.76 -9.60 -9.51
C GLN A 249 -29.68 -8.67 -10.06
N THR A 250 -28.54 -9.18 -10.57
CA THR A 250 -27.46 -8.32 -11.07
C THR A 250 -27.79 -7.62 -12.39
N PHE A 251 -28.78 -8.12 -13.14
CA PHE A 251 -29.25 -7.52 -14.39
C PHE A 251 -30.39 -6.51 -14.16
N LEU A 252 -31.06 -6.57 -13.00
CA LEU A 252 -32.19 -5.71 -12.66
C LEU A 252 -31.69 -4.37 -12.09
N PRO A 253 -32.21 -3.21 -12.54
CA PRO A 253 -31.76 -1.93 -12.03
C PRO A 253 -32.21 -1.72 -10.57
N PRO A 254 -31.41 -1.03 -9.72
CA PRO A 254 -31.72 -0.83 -8.29
C PRO A 254 -33.05 -0.14 -7.99
N SER A 255 -33.66 0.53 -8.98
CA SER A 255 -35.00 1.12 -8.88
C SER A 255 -36.14 0.09 -8.93
N VAL A 256 -35.91 -1.06 -9.55
CA VAL A 256 -36.87 -2.16 -9.72
C VAL A 256 -36.70 -3.17 -8.59
N MET A 257 -35.45 -3.53 -8.27
CA MET A 257 -35.12 -4.46 -7.20
C MET A 257 -33.68 -4.19 -6.74
N MET A 258 -33.45 -4.21 -5.43
CA MET A 258 -32.13 -3.94 -4.87
C MET A 258 -31.15 -5.09 -5.13
N PRO A 259 -29.86 -4.82 -5.40
CA PRO A 259 -28.83 -5.86 -5.46
C PRO A 259 -28.76 -6.68 -4.16
N PRO A 260 -28.40 -7.96 -4.21
CA PRO A 260 -28.37 -8.85 -3.05
C PRO A 260 -27.46 -8.31 -1.95
N ARG A 261 -27.92 -8.37 -0.69
CA ARG A 261 -27.13 -8.05 0.51
C ARG A 261 -26.47 -6.65 0.46
N ARG A 262 -27.10 -5.67 -0.21
CA ARG A 262 -26.49 -4.36 -0.54
C ARG A 262 -25.98 -3.59 0.67
N LEU A 263 -26.70 -3.64 1.80
CA LEU A 263 -26.26 -3.01 3.05
C LEU A 263 -24.91 -3.57 3.53
N ARG A 264 -24.72 -4.89 3.48
CA ARG A 264 -23.45 -5.55 3.86
C ARG A 264 -22.30 -5.11 2.96
N MET A 265 -22.53 -4.98 1.65
CA MET A 265 -21.50 -4.46 0.72
C MET A 265 -21.12 -3.02 1.03
N LEU A 266 -22.10 -2.14 1.32
CA LEU A 266 -21.83 -0.75 1.68
C LEU A 266 -21.06 -0.64 3.01
N LEU A 267 -21.40 -1.48 3.99
CA LEU A 267 -20.67 -1.56 5.26
C LEU A 267 -19.26 -2.10 5.07
N GLN A 268 -19.04 -3.07 4.17
CA GLN A 268 -17.70 -3.53 3.82
C GLN A 268 -16.86 -2.40 3.20
N GLN A 269 -17.41 -1.67 2.22
CA GLN A 269 -16.76 -0.51 1.61
C GLN A 269 -16.46 0.59 2.64
N ALA A 270 -17.34 0.80 3.63
CA ALA A 270 -17.10 1.73 4.73
C ALA A 270 -15.95 1.27 5.63
N VAL A 271 -15.87 -0.02 5.98
CA VAL A 271 -14.77 -0.59 6.76
C VAL A 271 -13.44 -0.49 6.00
N GLU A 272 -13.43 -0.80 4.70
CA GLU A 272 -12.26 -0.64 3.82
C GLU A 272 -11.79 0.84 3.80
N LEU A 273 -12.71 1.80 3.59
CA LEU A 273 -12.40 3.24 3.62
C LEU A 273 -11.92 3.73 4.99
N GLN A 274 -12.45 3.20 6.09
CA GLN A 274 -11.96 3.52 7.43
C GLN A 274 -10.56 2.94 7.66
N ALA A 275 -10.28 1.72 7.19
CA ALA A 275 -8.95 1.10 7.24
C ALA A 275 -7.92 1.92 6.47
N GLU A 276 -8.24 2.38 5.25
CA GLU A 276 -7.37 3.27 4.45
C GLU A 276 -7.13 4.62 5.11
N ARG A 277 -8.10 5.13 5.85
CA ARG A 277 -8.00 6.39 6.61
C ARG A 277 -7.27 6.21 7.94
N CYS A 278 -7.15 5.00 8.46
CA CYS A 278 -6.51 4.77 9.74
C CYS A 278 -4.98 4.99 9.64
N PRO A 279 -4.36 5.82 10.50
CA PRO A 279 -2.94 6.17 10.34
C PRO A 279 -1.97 4.99 10.48
N CYS A 280 -2.24 4.06 11.40
CA CYS A 280 -1.34 2.97 11.79
C CYS A 280 -1.88 1.56 11.47
N HIS A 281 -2.72 1.45 10.44
CA HIS A 281 -3.17 0.15 9.90
C HIS A 281 -2.01 -0.62 9.22
N ASP A 282 -2.18 -1.89 8.84
CA ASP A 282 -1.13 -2.79 8.31
C ASP A 282 0.01 -3.18 9.30
N MET A 283 -0.20 -3.08 10.62
CA MET A 283 0.79 -3.55 11.61
C MET A 283 0.67 -5.04 12.00
N ALA A 284 -0.47 -5.72 11.77
CA ALA A 284 -0.59 -7.19 11.99
C ALA A 284 -1.88 -7.88 11.50
N TRP A 285 -2.97 -7.18 11.13
CA TRP A 285 -4.30 -7.80 11.05
C TRP A 285 -5.22 -7.23 9.95
N GLU A 286 -5.99 -8.11 9.33
CA GLU A 286 -6.99 -7.77 8.31
C GLU A 286 -8.25 -7.12 8.91
N THR A 287 -8.66 -5.98 8.37
CA THR A 287 -9.96 -5.37 8.65
C THR A 287 -11.08 -6.09 7.90
N ASN A 288 -11.86 -6.88 8.64
CA ASN A 288 -13.06 -7.54 8.16
C ASN A 288 -14.28 -7.10 8.98
N LEU A 289 -15.48 -7.23 8.40
CA LEU A 289 -16.79 -6.93 9.02
C LEU A 289 -17.06 -7.66 10.37
N GLN A 290 -16.27 -8.69 10.70
CA GLN A 290 -16.35 -9.43 11.96
C GLN A 290 -15.41 -8.87 13.04
N ASN A 291 -14.32 -8.21 12.65
CA ASN A 291 -13.24 -7.75 13.53
C ASN A 291 -13.37 -6.24 13.85
N VAL A 292 -14.07 -5.49 13.01
CA VAL A 292 -14.26 -4.04 13.15
C VAL A 292 -15.66 -3.74 13.70
N SER A 293 -15.72 -2.92 14.75
CA SER A 293 -16.97 -2.35 15.26
C SER A 293 -17.62 -1.47 14.20
N LEU A 294 -18.84 -1.79 13.78
CA LEU A 294 -19.64 -0.94 12.90
C LEU A 294 -20.26 0.28 13.61
N LEU A 295 -20.17 0.34 14.95
CA LEU A 295 -20.78 1.39 15.78
C LEU A 295 -19.85 2.58 16.02
N THR A 296 -18.57 2.44 15.70
CA THR A 296 -17.50 3.40 16.01
C THR A 296 -16.48 3.38 14.89
N ASP A 297 -16.04 4.53 14.39
CA ASP A 297 -15.02 4.58 13.33
C ASP A 297 -13.75 3.80 13.71
N HIS A 298 -13.23 3.05 12.75
CA HIS A 298 -12.08 2.18 12.96
C HIS A 298 -10.77 2.96 13.18
N CYS A 299 -10.23 2.84 14.39
CA CYS A 299 -8.92 3.39 14.77
C CYS A 299 -8.04 2.29 15.36
N CYS A 300 -6.91 1.99 14.71
CA CYS A 300 -5.84 1.17 15.26
C CYS A 300 -5.23 1.86 16.49
N ALA A 301 -4.89 1.09 17.53
CA ALA A 301 -4.07 1.59 18.61
C ALA A 301 -2.62 1.80 18.13
N THR A 302 -2.00 2.89 18.55
CA THR A 302 -0.57 3.17 18.31
C THR A 302 0.36 2.31 19.16
N ASP A 303 -0.19 1.50 20.08
CA ASP A 303 0.55 0.80 21.13
C ASP A 303 1.55 -0.23 20.62
N GLY A 304 1.38 -0.74 19.39
CA GLY A 304 2.33 -1.64 18.71
C GLY A 304 3.36 -0.95 17.81
N PHE A 305 3.26 0.37 17.61
CA PHE A 305 4.03 1.12 16.62
C PHE A 305 5.39 1.57 17.20
N PRO A 306 6.51 1.56 16.42
CA PRO A 306 7.81 2.02 16.90
C PRO A 306 7.87 3.54 17.05
N MET A 307 7.42 4.04 18.21
CA MET A 307 7.40 5.48 18.54
C MET A 307 8.37 5.88 19.66
N GLN A 308 8.79 4.94 20.51
CA GLN A 308 9.62 5.22 21.68
C GLN A 308 10.99 4.56 21.56
N THR A 309 12.07 5.25 21.94
CA THR A 309 13.40 4.61 22.06
C THR A 309 13.35 3.61 23.21
N ILE A 310 13.44 2.32 22.91
CA ILE A 310 13.51 1.23 23.91
C ILE A 310 14.94 1.04 24.39
N GLN A 311 15.92 1.17 23.49
CA GLN A 311 17.33 0.93 23.78
C GLN A 311 18.22 1.89 22.99
N ILE A 312 19.31 2.31 23.62
CA ILE A 312 20.39 3.08 23.00
C ILE A 312 21.64 2.20 23.07
N LEU A 313 22.26 1.96 21.91
CA LEU A 313 23.49 1.21 21.75
C LEU A 313 24.65 2.22 21.61
N THR A 314 25.69 2.07 22.41
CA THR A 314 26.79 3.06 22.53
C THR A 314 28.18 2.40 22.48
N ASP A 315 28.27 1.20 21.92
CA ASP A 315 29.49 0.40 21.85
C ASP A 315 30.42 0.82 20.70
N HIS A 316 29.92 1.65 19.76
CA HIS A 316 30.73 2.33 18.75
C HIS A 316 31.47 3.54 19.34
N CYS A 317 32.67 3.81 18.83
CA CYS A 317 33.56 4.86 19.35
C CYS A 317 33.56 6.14 18.49
N ASP A 318 32.92 6.12 17.32
CA ASP A 318 32.82 7.23 16.37
C ASP A 318 31.47 7.16 15.62
N GLU A 319 31.27 8.08 14.67
CA GLU A 319 30.06 8.26 13.86
C GLU A 319 29.54 6.96 13.23
N VAL A 320 28.27 6.60 13.49
CA VAL A 320 27.63 5.43 12.89
C VAL A 320 26.89 5.85 11.63
N TRP A 321 27.39 5.41 10.48
CA TRP A 321 26.86 5.80 9.18
C TRP A 321 25.78 4.85 8.67
N PHE A 322 25.83 3.56 9.03
CA PHE A 322 24.95 2.55 8.46
C PHE A 322 24.40 1.58 9.50
N CYS A 323 23.11 1.22 9.39
CA CYS A 323 22.51 0.13 10.15
C CYS A 323 21.52 -0.65 9.28
N LYS A 324 21.52 -1.98 9.36
CA LYS A 324 20.56 -2.80 8.59
C LYS A 324 20.21 -4.09 9.33
N PHE A 325 18.92 -4.35 9.50
CA PHE A 325 18.45 -5.66 9.96
C PHE A 325 18.71 -6.74 8.90
N SER A 326 18.96 -7.96 9.35
CA SER A 326 19.01 -9.13 8.49
C SER A 326 17.62 -9.47 7.91
N PRO A 327 17.54 -10.15 6.75
CA PRO A 327 16.29 -10.64 6.20
C PRO A 327 15.46 -11.54 7.13
N ASP A 328 16.11 -12.29 8.03
CA ASP A 328 15.45 -13.09 9.09
C ASP A 328 14.89 -12.23 10.25
N GLY A 329 15.23 -10.93 10.32
CA GLY A 329 14.86 -10.01 11.39
C GLY A 329 15.47 -10.31 12.77
N LEU A 330 16.32 -11.33 12.89
CA LEU A 330 16.91 -11.79 14.16
C LEU A 330 18.28 -11.16 14.45
N LYS A 331 18.86 -10.43 13.50
CA LYS A 331 20.17 -9.77 13.63
C LYS A 331 20.12 -8.33 13.14
N LEU A 332 20.95 -7.49 13.73
CA LEU A 332 21.23 -6.14 13.26
C LEU A 332 22.73 -6.04 12.96
N ALA A 333 23.10 -5.38 11.86
CA ALA A 333 24.48 -4.99 11.59
C ALA A 333 24.59 -3.47 11.60
N THR A 334 25.61 -2.95 12.30
CA THR A 334 25.90 -1.51 12.38
C THR A 334 27.32 -1.25 11.93
N GLY A 335 27.52 -0.25 11.07
CA GLY A 335 28.79 0.13 10.47
C GLY A 335 29.16 1.55 10.85
N SER A 336 30.38 1.71 11.33
CA SER A 336 30.88 2.97 11.90
C SER A 336 32.17 3.44 11.23
N LYS A 337 32.43 4.72 11.42
CA LYS A 337 33.67 5.40 11.05
C LYS A 337 34.89 4.87 11.81
N ASP A 338 34.68 4.31 13.01
CA ASP A 338 35.70 3.67 13.87
C ASP A 338 36.33 2.38 13.29
N ALA A 339 35.99 2.03 12.04
CA ALA A 339 36.42 0.82 11.34
C ALA A 339 35.98 -0.48 12.04
N THR A 340 34.83 -0.48 12.71
CA THR A 340 34.18 -1.69 13.21
C THR A 340 32.81 -1.90 12.57
N VAL A 341 32.46 -3.17 12.37
CA VAL A 341 31.06 -3.58 12.19
C VAL A 341 30.63 -4.40 13.38
N ILE A 342 29.60 -3.95 14.09
CA ILE A 342 29.03 -4.71 15.21
C ILE A 342 27.82 -5.47 14.70
N ILE A 343 27.80 -6.77 14.99
CA ILE A 343 26.63 -7.63 14.82
C ILE A 343 25.95 -7.79 16.18
N TRP A 344 24.65 -7.59 16.17
CA TRP A 344 23.78 -7.72 17.32
C TRP A 344 22.74 -8.81 17.09
N ASP A 345 22.46 -9.60 18.11
CA ASP A 345 21.30 -10.50 18.14
C ASP A 345 20.07 -9.74 18.65
N VAL A 346 18.93 -9.99 18.01
CA VAL A 346 17.62 -9.37 18.32
C VAL A 346 16.75 -10.41 19.02
N ASP A 347 16.31 -10.13 20.24
CA ASP A 347 15.26 -10.90 20.93
C ASP A 347 13.89 -10.26 20.60
N PRO A 348 13.09 -10.83 19.68
CA PRO A 348 11.84 -10.20 19.24
C PRO A 348 10.76 -10.20 20.32
N TYR A 349 10.80 -11.13 21.27
CA TYR A 349 9.82 -11.21 22.35
C TYR A 349 10.11 -10.18 23.44
N LYS A 350 11.38 -9.89 23.70
CA LYS A 350 11.81 -8.88 24.67
C LYS A 350 12.13 -7.52 24.06
N LEU A 351 12.04 -7.39 22.74
CA LEU A 351 12.37 -6.16 22.00
C LEU A 351 13.77 -5.61 22.36
N GLN A 352 14.69 -6.51 22.73
CA GLN A 352 16.03 -6.19 23.20
C GLN A 352 17.07 -6.60 22.17
N ILE A 353 18.10 -5.77 22.02
CA ILE A 353 19.23 -6.03 21.13
C ILE A 353 20.50 -6.19 21.97
N LYS A 354 21.28 -7.24 21.69
CA LYS A 354 22.51 -7.55 22.44
C LYS A 354 23.67 -7.72 21.50
N GLN A 355 24.83 -7.17 21.85
CA GLN A 355 26.04 -7.35 21.06
C GLN A 355 26.39 -8.84 20.99
N ARG A 356 26.40 -9.39 19.77
CA ARG A 356 26.84 -10.76 19.51
C ARG A 356 28.34 -10.80 19.28
N ARG A 357 28.84 -9.90 18.43
CA ARG A 357 30.26 -9.85 18.04
C ARG A 357 30.60 -8.51 17.39
N VAL A 358 31.83 -8.06 17.62
CA VAL A 358 32.49 -7.09 16.74
C VAL A 358 33.18 -7.88 15.62
N LEU A 359 32.88 -7.56 14.37
CA LEU A 359 33.68 -7.98 13.21
C LEU A 359 34.90 -7.06 13.14
N ASP A 360 35.93 -7.43 13.88
CA ASP A 360 37.20 -6.72 13.93
C ASP A 360 37.88 -6.79 12.55
N SER A 361 37.81 -5.69 11.80
CA SER A 361 38.63 -5.54 10.62
C SER A 361 40.05 -5.18 11.03
N ARG A 362 40.97 -6.10 10.76
CA ARG A 362 42.43 -5.86 10.66
C ARG A 362 42.80 -4.90 9.50
N PHE A 363 41.87 -4.03 9.11
CA PHE A 363 41.90 -3.11 7.99
C PHE A 363 41.43 -1.75 8.52
N GLN A 364 42.18 -0.69 8.26
CA GLN A 364 41.93 0.66 8.77
C GLN A 364 40.92 1.38 7.85
N MET A 365 39.71 0.83 7.74
CA MET A 365 38.70 1.29 6.79
C MET A 365 37.35 1.55 7.50
N SER A 366 36.93 2.81 7.53
CA SER A 366 35.58 3.22 7.94
C SER A 366 34.52 2.53 7.08
N VAL A 367 33.34 2.24 7.64
CA VAL A 367 32.31 1.44 6.96
C VAL A 367 31.19 2.33 6.44
N ALA A 368 31.04 2.42 5.11
CA ALA A 368 30.04 3.28 4.48
C ALA A 368 28.72 2.56 4.19
N PHE A 369 28.76 1.27 3.81
CA PHE A 369 27.56 0.49 3.54
C PHE A 369 27.65 -0.96 4.00
N ILE A 370 26.48 -1.54 4.27
CA ILE A 370 26.32 -2.95 4.66
C ILE A 370 25.18 -3.58 3.84
N SER A 371 25.42 -4.73 3.22
CA SER A 371 24.37 -5.57 2.63
C SER A 371 24.39 -6.99 3.19
N TRP A 372 23.26 -7.44 3.71
CA TRP A 372 23.05 -8.83 4.10
C TRP A 372 22.84 -9.73 2.89
N SER A 373 23.28 -10.99 2.98
CA SER A 373 22.80 -12.04 2.09
C SER A 373 21.34 -12.41 2.41
N PRO A 374 20.57 -12.93 1.43
CA PRO A 374 19.18 -13.36 1.63
C PRO A 374 19.02 -14.42 2.72
N ASP A 375 20.03 -15.29 2.92
CA ASP A 375 20.03 -16.33 3.94
C ASP A 375 20.44 -15.84 5.34
N SER A 376 20.72 -14.54 5.52
CA SER A 376 21.08 -13.91 6.79
C SER A 376 22.35 -14.44 7.48
N LYS A 377 23.25 -15.10 6.73
CA LYS A 377 24.53 -15.64 7.23
C LYS A 377 25.75 -14.84 6.80
N LEU A 378 25.68 -14.16 5.66
CA LEU A 378 26.79 -13.39 5.10
C LEU A 378 26.46 -11.90 5.14
N VAL A 379 27.51 -11.09 5.33
CA VAL A 379 27.43 -9.64 5.26
C VAL A 379 28.53 -9.12 4.35
N LEU A 380 28.12 -8.35 3.34
CA LEU A 380 28.96 -7.55 2.45
C LEU A 380 29.19 -6.19 3.12
N ILE A 381 30.46 -5.79 3.22
CA ILE A 381 30.92 -4.56 3.86
C ILE A 381 31.82 -3.84 2.87
N GLY A 382 31.56 -2.55 2.63
CA GLY A 382 32.45 -1.68 1.87
C GLY A 382 32.64 -0.33 2.57
N GLY A 383 33.78 0.31 2.29
CA GLY A 383 34.15 1.59 2.89
C GLY A 383 33.73 2.80 2.05
N PRO A 384 34.18 4.01 2.43
CA PRO A 384 33.91 5.24 1.69
C PRO A 384 34.63 5.28 0.33
N GLU A 385 34.40 6.34 -0.43
CA GLU A 385 34.89 6.55 -1.80
C GLU A 385 36.41 6.36 -1.96
N ASP A 386 37.20 6.76 -0.96
CA ASP A 386 38.67 6.60 -0.94
C ASP A 386 39.14 5.14 -0.80
N SER A 387 38.23 4.23 -0.45
CA SER A 387 38.50 2.81 -0.29
C SER A 387 38.10 2.00 -1.53
N SER A 388 38.98 1.08 -1.92
CA SER A 388 38.80 0.14 -3.03
C SER A 388 38.64 -1.30 -2.53
N GLU A 389 38.30 -1.50 -1.25
CA GLU A 389 38.21 -2.81 -0.63
C GLU A 389 36.76 -3.15 -0.27
N ILE A 390 36.32 -4.33 -0.67
CA ILE A 390 35.07 -4.93 -0.21
C ILE A 390 35.39 -6.23 0.48
N CYS A 391 34.72 -6.48 1.60
CA CYS A 391 34.83 -7.72 2.34
C CYS A 391 33.47 -8.42 2.48
N ILE A 392 33.47 -9.75 2.45
CA ILE A 392 32.33 -10.57 2.88
C ILE A 392 32.75 -11.37 4.10
N PHE A 393 31.95 -11.26 5.17
CA PHE A 393 32.13 -11.99 6.41
C PHE A 393 31.00 -13.00 6.63
N ASN A 394 31.35 -14.14 7.22
CA ASN A 394 30.40 -15.03 7.86
C ASN A 394 30.02 -14.47 9.23
N VAL A 395 28.73 -14.32 9.50
CA VAL A 395 28.22 -13.72 10.74
C VAL A 395 28.27 -14.68 11.94
N ASP A 396 28.06 -15.97 11.69
CA ASP A 396 28.04 -17.02 12.73
C ASP A 396 29.43 -17.34 13.27
N ASP A 397 30.47 -17.27 12.43
CA ASP A 397 31.88 -17.48 12.81
C ASP A 397 32.67 -16.17 13.02
N GLY A 398 32.22 -15.05 12.44
CA GLY A 398 32.99 -13.80 12.36
C GLY A 398 34.16 -13.85 11.36
N ARG A 399 34.25 -14.89 10.52
CA ARG A 399 35.36 -15.12 9.60
C ARG A 399 35.19 -14.36 8.30
N LEU A 400 36.26 -13.69 7.85
CA LEU A 400 36.40 -13.16 6.50
C LEU A 400 36.39 -14.33 5.49
N ILE A 401 35.42 -14.33 4.58
CA ILE A 401 35.33 -15.31 3.48
C ILE A 401 36.05 -14.77 2.24
N LEU A 402 35.79 -13.51 1.91
CA LEU A 402 36.24 -12.86 0.69
C LEU A 402 36.72 -11.46 1.03
N LYS A 403 37.89 -11.09 0.48
CA LYS A 403 38.37 -9.73 0.38
C LYS A 403 38.67 -9.46 -1.08
N MET A 404 38.04 -8.44 -1.64
CA MET A 404 38.21 -8.01 -3.03
C MET A 404 38.80 -6.60 -3.02
N SER A 405 39.97 -6.48 -3.63
CA SER A 405 40.70 -5.23 -3.84
C SER A 405 41.42 -5.37 -5.17
N HIS A 406 40.86 -4.82 -6.24
CA HIS A 406 41.34 -5.07 -7.60
C HIS A 406 42.41 -4.04 -8.01
N ASN A 407 42.04 -2.79 -8.31
CA ASN A 407 42.98 -1.70 -8.50
C ASN A 407 42.65 -0.49 -7.61
N ILE A 408 43.49 -0.21 -6.60
CA ILE A 408 43.29 0.89 -5.64
C ILE A 408 43.22 2.27 -6.33
N GLN A 409 43.89 2.45 -7.46
CA GLN A 409 43.91 3.73 -8.17
C GLN A 409 42.64 3.95 -9.01
N GLU A 410 42.13 2.92 -9.68
CA GLU A 410 41.03 3.02 -10.66
C GLU A 410 39.67 2.61 -10.09
N ASP A 411 39.64 1.79 -9.03
CA ASP A 411 38.41 1.30 -8.41
C ASP A 411 38.06 2.08 -7.14
N SER A 412 36.76 2.22 -6.90
CA SER A 412 36.16 2.79 -5.70
C SER A 412 34.82 2.10 -5.50
N PHE A 413 34.58 1.55 -4.33
CA PHE A 413 33.43 0.70 -4.06
C PHE A 413 32.57 1.28 -2.94
N SER A 414 31.75 2.25 -3.29
CA SER A 414 30.83 2.95 -2.37
C SER A 414 29.49 2.25 -2.20
N CYS A 415 29.14 1.27 -3.04
CA CYS A 415 27.90 0.52 -2.92
C CYS A 415 28.00 -0.94 -3.41
N GLY A 416 27.11 -1.79 -2.90
CA GLY A 416 27.01 -3.18 -3.29
C GLY A 416 25.77 -3.87 -2.74
N ALA A 417 25.33 -4.93 -3.43
CA ALA A 417 24.13 -5.69 -3.09
C ALA A 417 24.31 -7.19 -3.42
N PHE A 418 23.66 -8.06 -2.65
CA PHE A 418 23.54 -9.48 -2.98
C PHE A 418 22.38 -9.75 -3.93
N ASN A 419 22.55 -10.76 -4.78
CA ASN A 419 21.47 -11.37 -5.56
C ASN A 419 20.48 -12.12 -4.62
N ARG A 420 19.21 -12.31 -5.01
CA ARG A 420 18.19 -12.95 -4.13
C ARG A 420 18.46 -14.45 -3.89
N ASP A 421 19.27 -15.09 -4.75
CA ASP A 421 19.80 -16.45 -4.52
C ASP A 421 21.01 -16.50 -3.56
N GLY A 422 21.59 -15.34 -3.20
CA GLY A 422 22.80 -15.24 -2.38
C GLY A 422 24.11 -15.71 -3.05
N THR A 423 24.04 -16.31 -4.24
CA THR A 423 25.20 -16.88 -4.97
C THR A 423 26.12 -15.84 -5.61
N ARG A 424 25.59 -14.67 -5.95
CA ARG A 424 26.31 -13.57 -6.60
C ARG A 424 26.11 -12.29 -5.82
N PHE A 425 27.07 -11.39 -5.93
CA PHE A 425 26.95 -10.02 -5.45
C PHE A 425 27.45 -9.06 -6.51
N VAL A 426 27.08 -7.80 -6.34
CA VAL A 426 27.44 -6.70 -7.23
C VAL A 426 28.09 -5.61 -6.41
N CYS A 427 29.06 -4.94 -7.02
CA CYS A 427 29.73 -3.80 -6.44
C CYS A 427 30.07 -2.73 -7.47
N GLY A 428 30.14 -1.48 -7.03
CA GLY A 428 30.66 -0.38 -7.82
C GLY A 428 30.67 0.93 -7.03
N GLY A 429 31.02 2.01 -7.70
CA GLY A 429 31.08 3.32 -7.08
C GLY A 429 31.44 4.45 -8.04
N GLN A 430 31.98 5.52 -7.47
CA GLN A 430 32.08 6.81 -8.16
C GLN A 430 33.21 6.91 -9.20
N LYS A 431 34.17 5.98 -9.24
CA LYS A 431 35.21 5.97 -10.29
C LYS A 431 34.72 5.42 -11.64
N GLY A 432 33.49 4.90 -11.70
CA GLY A 432 32.84 4.53 -12.95
C GLY A 432 32.92 3.05 -13.32
N GLN A 433 33.44 2.22 -12.42
CA GLN A 433 33.56 0.77 -12.59
C GLN A 433 32.50 0.03 -11.76
N PHE A 434 31.94 -1.02 -12.35
CA PHE A 434 30.83 -1.79 -11.79
C PHE A 434 30.96 -3.28 -12.13
N TYR A 435 31.06 -4.14 -11.13
CA TYR A 435 31.34 -5.57 -11.30
C TYR A 435 30.20 -6.45 -10.78
N LEU A 436 29.92 -7.52 -11.52
CA LEU A 436 29.13 -8.66 -11.06
C LEU A 436 30.10 -9.79 -10.67
N CYS A 437 30.01 -10.27 -9.44
CA CYS A 437 30.98 -11.20 -8.85
C CYS A 437 30.31 -12.45 -8.25
N ASP A 438 31.00 -13.59 -8.33
CA ASP A 438 30.70 -14.81 -7.56
C ASP A 438 31.30 -14.72 -6.14
N LEU A 439 30.75 -15.48 -5.18
CA LEU A 439 31.27 -15.59 -3.80
C LEU A 439 32.74 -16.05 -3.71
N LYS A 440 33.32 -16.54 -4.81
CA LYS A 440 34.72 -16.95 -4.95
C LYS A 440 35.67 -15.81 -5.38
N ALA A 441 35.19 -14.57 -5.40
CA ALA A 441 35.90 -13.38 -5.90
C ALA A 441 36.19 -13.38 -7.41
N THR A 442 35.57 -14.26 -8.19
CA THR A 442 35.65 -14.23 -9.65
C THR A 442 34.70 -13.16 -10.19
N ILE A 443 35.24 -12.18 -10.91
CA ILE A 443 34.45 -11.24 -11.72
C ILE A 443 33.83 -12.02 -12.87
N LEU A 444 32.50 -11.98 -12.98
CA LEU A 444 31.72 -12.64 -14.02
C LEU A 444 31.53 -11.74 -15.24
N ASP A 445 31.26 -10.44 -15.00
CA ASP A 445 31.10 -9.41 -16.02
C ASP A 445 31.24 -8.00 -15.38
N SER A 446 31.46 -6.96 -16.19
CA SER A 446 31.71 -5.59 -15.73
C SER A 446 31.14 -4.51 -16.66
N TRP A 447 30.63 -3.40 -16.10
CA TRP A 447 30.30 -2.17 -16.83
C TRP A 447 31.27 -1.06 -16.46
N GLU A 448 31.73 -0.33 -17.49
CA GLU A 448 32.67 0.78 -17.37
C GLU A 448 32.02 2.11 -17.75
N GLY A 449 32.52 3.21 -17.20
CA GLY A 449 32.10 4.57 -17.53
C GLY A 449 30.82 5.06 -16.83
N VAL A 450 30.22 4.27 -15.93
CA VAL A 450 28.99 4.63 -15.20
C VAL A 450 29.27 4.80 -13.72
N ARG A 451 29.10 6.02 -13.21
CA ARG A 451 29.39 6.36 -11.81
C ARG A 451 28.15 6.16 -10.95
N ILE A 452 28.16 5.13 -10.12
CA ILE A 452 26.98 4.74 -9.33
C ILE A 452 27.10 5.15 -7.86
N ASN A 453 25.99 5.64 -7.31
CA ASN A 453 25.89 6.03 -5.90
C ASN A 453 25.28 4.91 -5.03
N SER A 454 24.35 4.16 -5.60
CA SER A 454 23.59 3.10 -4.92
C SER A 454 23.18 2.03 -5.93
N VAL A 455 23.00 0.79 -5.45
CA VAL A 455 22.66 -0.37 -6.28
C VAL A 455 21.73 -1.33 -5.55
N VAL A 456 20.77 -1.92 -6.26
CA VAL A 456 19.82 -2.92 -5.75
C VAL A 456 19.61 -4.02 -6.80
N PHE A 457 19.67 -5.29 -6.38
CA PHE A 457 19.24 -6.42 -7.19
C PHE A 457 17.71 -6.52 -7.21
N ARG A 458 17.13 -6.74 -8.39
CA ARG A 458 15.71 -7.10 -8.54
C ARG A 458 15.50 -8.59 -8.26
N SER A 459 14.29 -8.99 -7.86
CA SER A 459 13.91 -10.38 -7.55
C SER A 459 13.95 -11.34 -8.73
N ASP A 460 14.12 -10.84 -9.95
CA ASP A 460 14.33 -11.65 -11.15
C ASP A 460 15.75 -12.24 -11.25
N ASN A 461 16.65 -11.82 -10.34
CA ASN A 461 18.06 -12.23 -10.23
C ASN A 461 18.92 -11.93 -11.47
N LYS A 462 18.43 -11.07 -12.36
CA LYS A 462 19.01 -10.74 -13.67
C LYS A 462 19.23 -9.24 -13.84
N THR A 463 18.23 -8.47 -13.43
CA THR A 463 18.21 -7.02 -13.51
C THR A 463 18.77 -6.43 -12.23
N ILE A 464 19.76 -5.55 -12.37
CA ILE A 464 20.25 -4.73 -11.28
C ILE A 464 19.89 -3.28 -11.56
N LEU A 465 19.27 -2.63 -10.59
CA LEU A 465 18.97 -1.20 -10.60
C LEU A 465 20.16 -0.45 -10.01
N ALA A 466 20.64 0.57 -10.70
CA ALA A 466 21.70 1.45 -10.19
C ALA A 466 21.35 2.92 -10.38
N ALA A 467 21.61 3.73 -9.36
CA ALA A 467 21.47 5.18 -9.40
C ALA A 467 22.77 5.80 -9.91
N ASP A 468 22.68 6.45 -11.06
CA ASP A 468 23.79 7.03 -11.81
C ASP A 468 23.93 8.54 -11.50
N SER A 469 25.15 9.06 -11.62
CA SER A 469 25.49 10.48 -11.42
C SER A 469 24.72 11.44 -12.34
N HIS A 470 24.08 10.93 -13.39
CA HIS A 470 23.18 11.66 -14.30
C HIS A 470 21.72 11.78 -13.81
N TYR A 471 21.47 11.62 -12.51
CA TYR A 471 20.17 11.82 -11.84
C TYR A 471 19.09 10.85 -12.35
N ARG A 472 19.49 9.62 -12.64
CA ARG A 472 18.63 8.57 -13.23
C ARG A 472 18.89 7.25 -12.54
N ILE A 473 17.87 6.38 -12.54
CA ILE A 473 18.05 4.96 -12.26
C ILE A 473 17.98 4.21 -13.59
N ARG A 474 18.98 3.37 -13.84
CA ARG A 474 19.02 2.46 -14.98
C ARG A 474 18.94 1.02 -14.50
N GLY A 475 18.29 0.19 -15.29
CA GLY A 475 18.33 -1.27 -15.17
C GLY A 475 19.45 -1.81 -16.05
N TYR A 476 20.32 -2.62 -15.45
CA TYR A 476 21.40 -3.34 -16.11
C TYR A 476 21.09 -4.83 -16.06
N ASN A 477 21.03 -5.47 -17.22
CA ASN A 477 20.88 -6.91 -17.35
C ASN A 477 22.21 -7.51 -17.81
N PHE A 478 22.70 -8.47 -17.02
CA PHE A 478 23.95 -9.19 -17.24
C PHE A 478 23.76 -10.55 -17.91
N ASP A 479 22.52 -10.99 -18.15
CA ASP A 479 22.27 -12.10 -19.06
C ASP A 479 22.62 -11.71 -20.50
N ASN A 480 22.94 -12.71 -21.33
CA ASN A 480 23.25 -12.52 -22.74
C ASN A 480 21.95 -12.56 -23.57
N PRO A 481 21.56 -11.51 -24.33
CA PRO A 481 22.31 -10.30 -24.66
C PRO A 481 22.32 -9.25 -23.54
N ARG A 482 23.54 -8.83 -23.20
CA ARG A 482 23.81 -7.75 -22.25
C ARG A 482 23.09 -6.48 -22.69
N SER A 483 22.31 -5.89 -21.78
CA SER A 483 21.41 -4.79 -22.10
C SER A 483 21.25 -3.84 -20.92
N ASP A 484 21.09 -2.55 -21.22
CA ASP A 484 20.77 -1.53 -20.23
C ASP A 484 19.57 -0.68 -20.69
N PHE A 485 18.77 -0.20 -19.74
CA PHE A 485 17.56 0.58 -20.03
C PHE A 485 17.29 1.63 -18.96
N ASP A 486 16.62 2.71 -19.37
CA ASP A 486 16.26 3.80 -18.46
C ASP A 486 14.97 3.45 -17.70
N VAL A 487 15.03 3.49 -16.36
CA VAL A 487 13.89 3.16 -15.49
C VAL A 487 13.15 4.42 -15.13
N LEU A 488 13.82 5.35 -14.45
CA LEU A 488 13.29 6.65 -14.05
C LEU A 488 14.39 7.71 -14.08
N ARG A 489 13.97 8.98 -14.18
CA ARG A 489 14.85 10.14 -14.18
C ARG A 489 14.28 11.23 -13.28
N GLU A 490 15.14 11.76 -12.44
CA GLU A 490 14.84 12.86 -11.52
C GLU A 490 15.49 14.17 -11.95
N THR A 491 15.03 15.25 -11.31
CA THR A 491 15.53 16.61 -11.58
C THR A 491 16.79 16.98 -10.80
N HIS A 492 17.07 16.25 -9.71
CA HIS A 492 18.11 16.54 -8.73
C HIS A 492 18.93 15.27 -8.41
N PRO A 493 20.12 15.39 -7.80
CA PRO A 493 20.96 14.24 -7.45
C PRO A 493 20.25 13.21 -6.57
N ILE A 494 20.17 11.97 -7.06
CA ILE A 494 19.78 10.80 -6.28
C ILE A 494 21.02 10.36 -5.50
N MET A 495 20.98 10.53 -4.17
CA MET A 495 22.07 10.14 -3.28
C MET A 495 21.98 8.66 -2.88
N THR A 496 20.79 8.20 -2.50
CA THR A 496 20.54 6.79 -2.18
C THR A 496 19.14 6.40 -2.65
N PHE A 497 18.89 5.12 -2.86
CA PHE A 497 17.52 4.62 -3.01
C PHE A 497 17.35 3.24 -2.37
N SER A 498 16.10 2.90 -2.06
CA SER A 498 15.68 1.56 -1.67
C SER A 498 14.48 1.13 -2.51
N VAL A 499 14.29 -0.19 -2.65
CA VAL A 499 13.19 -0.80 -3.42
C VAL A 499 12.43 -1.72 -2.48
N ASN A 500 11.12 -1.80 -2.64
CA ASN A 500 10.27 -2.66 -1.83
C ASN A 500 10.46 -4.15 -2.21
N SER A 501 10.09 -5.07 -1.31
CA SER A 501 10.26 -6.52 -1.46
C SER A 501 9.61 -7.13 -2.72
N ALA A 502 8.64 -6.43 -3.30
CA ALA A 502 7.89 -6.76 -4.51
C ALA A 502 8.37 -6.05 -5.79
N ASP A 503 9.48 -5.29 -5.75
CA ASP A 503 10.11 -4.58 -6.88
C ASP A 503 9.24 -3.59 -7.68
N ARG A 504 8.12 -3.16 -7.10
CA ARG A 504 7.20 -2.19 -7.73
C ARG A 504 7.49 -0.76 -7.30
N LEU A 505 7.86 -0.53 -6.05
CA LEU A 505 8.03 0.81 -5.48
C LEU A 505 9.50 1.10 -5.17
N ALA A 506 9.98 2.27 -5.59
CA ALA A 506 11.28 2.82 -5.23
C ALA A 506 11.12 4.05 -4.33
N LEU A 507 11.90 4.08 -3.25
CA LEU A 507 12.11 5.27 -2.41
C LEU A 507 13.43 5.92 -2.80
N LEU A 508 13.36 7.15 -3.29
CA LEU A 508 14.51 7.95 -3.70
C LEU A 508 14.76 9.04 -2.66
N ASN A 509 15.95 9.06 -2.06
CA ASN A 509 16.44 10.20 -1.31
C ASN A 509 17.12 11.17 -2.29
N ILE A 510 16.70 12.43 -2.28
CA ILE A 510 17.07 13.44 -3.27
C ILE A 510 17.58 14.68 -2.55
N SER A 511 18.81 15.09 -2.90
CA SER A 511 19.44 16.28 -2.32
C SER A 511 18.53 17.51 -2.45
N ASN A 512 18.28 18.18 -1.31
CA ASN A 512 17.43 19.36 -1.15
C ASN A 512 15.93 19.21 -1.42
N GLN A 513 15.45 18.05 -1.90
CA GLN A 513 14.01 17.78 -2.10
C GLN A 513 13.43 16.79 -1.10
N GLY A 514 14.28 15.99 -0.42
CA GLY A 514 13.84 14.98 0.54
C GLY A 514 13.50 13.66 -0.15
N LEU A 515 12.44 12.99 0.33
CA LEU A 515 12.12 11.62 -0.05
C LEU A 515 10.97 11.55 -1.06
N HIS A 516 11.23 10.97 -2.22
CA HIS A 516 10.24 10.72 -3.27
C HIS A 516 9.91 9.22 -3.35
N LEU A 517 8.63 8.90 -3.57
CA LEU A 517 8.14 7.55 -3.85
C LEU A 517 7.77 7.44 -5.32
N TRP A 518 8.34 6.45 -6.00
CA TRP A 518 8.12 6.16 -7.41
C TRP A 518 7.54 4.76 -7.61
N ASP A 519 6.66 4.61 -8.59
CA ASP A 519 6.32 3.32 -9.17
C ASP A 519 7.28 3.03 -10.33
N ILE A 520 7.97 1.88 -10.26
CA ILE A 520 8.97 1.43 -11.23
C ILE A 520 8.32 0.92 -12.52
N GLU A 521 7.13 0.31 -12.41
CA GLU A 521 6.41 -0.30 -13.53
C GLU A 521 5.67 0.77 -14.32
N ASP A 522 4.87 1.60 -13.63
CA ASP A 522 4.14 2.72 -14.23
C ASP A 522 5.03 3.93 -14.55
N LYS A 523 6.30 3.91 -14.09
CA LYS A 523 7.30 5.00 -14.22
C LYS A 523 6.77 6.36 -13.77
N CYS A 524 5.97 6.38 -12.71
CA CYS A 524 5.30 7.57 -12.21
C CYS A 524 5.76 7.93 -10.80
N LEU A 525 5.85 9.24 -10.52
CA LEU A 525 6.05 9.75 -9.18
C LEU A 525 4.73 9.60 -8.40
N VAL A 526 4.70 8.70 -7.43
CA VAL A 526 3.54 8.43 -6.59
C VAL A 526 3.38 9.52 -5.52
N ARG A 527 4.49 9.95 -4.88
CA ARG A 527 4.44 10.90 -3.77
C ARG A 527 5.76 11.63 -3.52
N ARG A 528 5.67 12.82 -2.91
CA ARG A 528 6.79 13.52 -2.25
C ARG A 528 6.47 13.62 -0.76
N PHE A 529 7.37 13.18 0.10
CA PHE A 529 7.19 13.24 1.55
C PHE A 529 7.75 14.53 2.13
N GLN A 530 6.96 15.18 3.00
CA GLN A 530 7.33 16.47 3.57
C GLN A 530 7.93 16.32 4.97
N GLY A 531 8.77 17.27 5.37
CA GLY A 531 9.27 17.41 6.75
C GLY A 531 10.63 16.78 7.06
N ILE A 532 11.38 16.33 6.04
CA ILE A 532 12.80 15.98 6.13
C ILE A 532 13.65 17.20 5.76
N ARG A 533 14.76 17.44 6.47
CA ARG A 533 15.92 18.15 5.91
C ARG A 533 17.02 17.17 5.50
N GLN A 534 17.49 17.36 4.27
CA GLN A 534 18.48 16.56 3.57
C GLN A 534 19.15 17.48 2.56
N SER A 535 20.45 17.74 2.74
CA SER A 535 21.25 18.62 1.89
C SER A 535 22.44 17.86 1.32
N ASN A 536 23.41 17.54 2.16
CA ASN A 536 24.74 17.06 1.78
C ASN A 536 25.03 15.63 2.26
N PHE A 537 24.30 15.12 3.25
CA PHE A 537 24.58 13.81 3.84
C PHE A 537 23.78 12.67 3.19
N ALA A 538 24.45 11.52 3.01
CA ALA A 538 23.85 10.33 2.44
C ALA A 538 22.95 9.59 3.44
N ILE A 539 21.74 10.09 3.65
CA ILE A 539 20.71 9.42 4.46
C ILE A 539 20.17 8.18 3.73
N HIS A 540 20.10 7.03 4.40
CA HIS A 540 19.44 5.82 3.91
C HIS A 540 18.04 5.67 4.51
N SER A 541 17.03 5.55 3.64
CA SER A 541 15.60 5.40 3.98
C SER A 541 15.10 4.00 3.68
N CYS A 542 14.13 3.51 4.45
CA CYS A 542 13.60 2.15 4.32
C CYS A 542 12.06 2.10 4.27
N PHE A 543 11.54 1.05 3.63
CA PHE A 543 10.16 0.60 3.81
C PHE A 543 10.00 -0.13 5.16
N GLY A 544 8.75 -0.28 5.61
CA GLY A 544 8.41 -0.97 6.86
C GLY A 544 6.91 -1.21 7.06
N GLY A 545 6.54 -1.91 8.12
CA GLY A 545 5.19 -2.49 8.27
C GLY A 545 5.08 -3.89 7.64
N VAL A 546 3.98 -4.61 7.89
CA VAL A 546 3.78 -5.99 7.38
C VAL A 546 3.77 -6.03 5.86
N ASN A 547 3.12 -5.04 5.24
CA ASN A 547 2.92 -4.91 3.80
C ASN A 547 3.81 -3.82 3.18
N GLU A 548 4.91 -3.44 3.84
CA GLU A 548 5.77 -2.30 3.46
C GLU A 548 5.02 -0.96 3.30
N SER A 549 3.85 -0.83 3.95
CA SER A 549 2.95 0.33 3.87
C SER A 549 3.46 1.60 4.55
N PHE A 550 4.52 1.49 5.35
CA PHE A 550 5.21 2.60 6.00
C PHE A 550 6.57 2.87 5.40
N VAL A 551 7.02 4.10 5.58
CA VAL A 551 8.32 4.60 5.15
C VAL A 551 8.98 5.27 6.34
N ALA A 552 10.25 4.98 6.59
CA ALA A 552 11.05 5.66 7.61
C ALA A 552 12.34 6.23 7.01
N SER A 553 12.72 7.41 7.50
CA SER A 553 13.90 8.13 7.05
C SER A 553 14.58 8.86 8.21
N GLY A 554 15.90 8.99 8.14
CA GLY A 554 16.64 9.91 8.98
C GLY A 554 16.49 11.35 8.51
N SER A 555 17.01 12.29 9.28
CA SER A 555 17.13 13.69 8.85
C SER A 555 18.36 14.35 9.45
N GLU A 556 18.87 15.36 8.75
CA GLU A 556 19.87 16.28 9.29
C GLU A 556 19.33 17.06 10.51
N ASP A 557 18.00 17.19 10.64
CA ASP A 557 17.29 17.74 11.80
C ASP A 557 17.31 16.81 13.05
N LYS A 558 18.15 15.76 13.06
CA LYS A 558 18.38 14.83 14.20
C LYS A 558 17.19 13.93 14.57
N ASN A 559 16.11 14.00 13.80
CA ASN A 559 14.91 13.21 14.02
C ASN A 559 14.84 12.05 13.03
N VAL A 560 14.31 10.91 13.48
CA VAL A 560 13.75 9.91 12.56
C VAL A 560 12.32 10.32 12.26
N VAL A 561 11.90 10.24 11.01
CA VAL A 561 10.55 10.60 10.60
C VAL A 561 9.91 9.42 9.88
N ILE A 562 8.62 9.19 10.14
CA ILE A 562 7.86 8.06 9.61
C ILE A 562 6.61 8.58 8.89
N TRP A 563 6.31 8.01 7.73
CA TRP A 563 5.11 8.26 6.94
C TRP A 563 4.39 6.96 6.64
N HIS A 564 3.10 7.06 6.34
CA HIS A 564 2.35 6.02 5.65
C HIS A 564 2.41 6.32 4.14
N ILE A 565 2.58 5.31 3.27
CA ILE A 565 2.72 5.48 1.81
C ILE A 565 1.59 6.29 1.18
N LYS A 566 0.36 6.21 1.74
CA LYS A 566 -0.81 6.96 1.25
C LYS A 566 -0.87 8.43 1.74
N ARG A 567 0.10 8.95 2.52
CA ARG A 567 0.09 10.29 3.13
C ARG A 567 1.39 11.07 2.86
N GLU A 568 1.29 12.38 2.61
CA GLU A 568 2.47 13.26 2.40
C GLU A 568 3.04 13.80 3.71
N GLU A 569 2.17 14.03 4.69
CA GLU A 569 2.52 14.53 6.00
C GLU A 569 3.11 13.41 6.88
N PRO A 570 4.11 13.74 7.73
CA PRO A 570 4.72 12.79 8.64
C PRO A 570 3.73 12.33 9.71
N LEU A 571 3.62 11.01 9.90
CA LEU A 571 2.80 10.39 10.93
C LEU A 571 3.45 10.52 12.31
N ALA A 572 4.78 10.33 12.38
CA ALA A 572 5.55 10.49 13.60
C ALA A 572 6.90 11.16 13.32
N LYS A 573 7.36 11.97 14.29
CA LYS A 573 8.72 12.52 14.35
C LYS A 573 9.36 12.04 15.66
N LEU A 574 10.26 11.08 15.55
CA LEU A 574 10.95 10.48 16.68
C LEU A 574 12.20 11.32 16.98
N SER A 575 12.20 11.97 18.15
CA SER A 575 13.30 12.82 18.59
C SER A 575 14.15 12.08 19.64
N GLY A 576 15.47 12.29 19.60
CA GLY A 576 16.37 11.69 20.59
C GLY A 576 17.85 11.69 20.19
N HIS A 577 18.17 11.54 18.91
CA HIS A 577 19.56 11.69 18.46
C HIS A 577 20.04 13.13 18.64
N THR A 578 21.34 13.28 18.89
CA THR A 578 21.96 14.59 19.15
C THR A 578 22.65 15.19 17.93
N LYS A 579 22.87 14.38 16.88
CA LYS A 579 23.34 14.78 15.54
C LYS A 579 22.43 14.21 14.44
N THR A 580 22.80 14.48 13.19
CA THR A 580 22.30 13.90 11.93
C THR A 580 22.03 12.39 12.04
N VAL A 581 20.92 11.92 11.45
CA VAL A 581 20.59 10.49 11.36
C VAL A 581 20.87 10.01 9.93
N ASN A 582 21.88 9.16 9.78
CA ASN A 582 22.41 8.73 8.47
C ASN A 582 21.69 7.49 7.92
N CYS A 583 21.17 6.63 8.77
CA CYS A 583 20.56 5.39 8.30
C CYS A 583 19.39 5.00 9.20
N VAL A 584 18.33 4.52 8.59
CA VAL A 584 17.18 3.93 9.27
C VAL A 584 16.87 2.59 8.62
N SER A 585 16.65 1.56 9.44
CA SER A 585 16.26 0.22 8.99
C SER A 585 15.08 -0.26 9.84
N TRP A 586 13.96 -0.53 9.18
CA TRP A 586 12.87 -1.29 9.77
C TRP A 586 13.26 -2.77 9.85
N ASN A 587 12.77 -3.49 10.86
CA ASN A 587 12.93 -4.94 10.93
C ASN A 587 11.90 -5.63 10.00
N PRO A 588 12.32 -6.45 9.01
CA PRO A 588 11.43 -7.03 8.02
C PRO A 588 10.53 -8.15 8.56
N ALA A 589 10.92 -8.82 9.65
CA ALA A 589 10.12 -9.88 10.27
C ALA A 589 9.29 -9.39 11.46
N TYR A 590 9.70 -8.30 12.10
CA TYR A 590 9.06 -7.76 13.32
C TYR A 590 8.73 -6.27 13.15
N PRO A 591 7.55 -5.91 12.59
CA PRO A 591 7.16 -4.52 12.30
C PRO A 591 7.14 -3.58 13.52
N SER A 592 7.17 -4.09 14.75
CA SER A 592 7.28 -3.30 15.96
C SER A 592 8.70 -2.79 16.26
N LEU A 593 9.72 -3.15 15.47
CA LEU A 593 11.12 -2.77 15.68
C LEU A 593 11.69 -1.95 14.51
N LEU A 594 12.34 -0.84 14.87
CA LEU A 594 13.03 0.07 13.96
C LEU A 594 14.39 0.44 14.56
N ALA A 595 15.44 0.53 13.75
CA ALA A 595 16.77 0.96 14.17
C ALA A 595 17.18 2.22 13.41
N SER A 596 17.88 3.15 14.09
CA SER A 596 18.48 4.33 13.46
C SER A 596 19.92 4.55 13.91
N ALA A 597 20.80 4.89 12.97
CA ALA A 597 22.21 5.20 13.18
C ALA A 597 22.50 6.69 12.94
N SER A 598 23.39 7.26 13.74
CA SER A 598 23.68 8.69 13.76
C SER A 598 25.16 9.00 13.95
N ASP A 599 25.57 10.19 13.50
CA ASP A 599 26.88 10.77 13.79
C ASP A 599 27.09 11.03 15.31
N ASP A 600 26.08 10.87 16.17
CA ASP A 600 26.25 10.93 17.63
C ASP A 600 26.90 9.68 18.25
N ALA A 601 27.46 8.79 17.42
CA ALA A 601 28.06 7.50 17.78
C ALA A 601 27.08 6.50 18.43
N THR A 602 25.77 6.77 18.39
CA THR A 602 24.75 5.86 18.94
C THR A 602 23.89 5.24 17.85
N VAL A 603 23.38 4.05 18.16
CA VAL A 603 22.29 3.42 17.41
C VAL A 603 21.07 3.31 18.33
N ARG A 604 19.95 3.91 17.93
CA ARG A 604 18.70 3.86 18.69
C ARG A 604 17.78 2.80 18.15
N ILE A 605 17.21 2.02 19.07
CA ILE A 605 16.20 1.01 18.78
C ILE A 605 14.86 1.56 19.25
N TRP A 606 13.92 1.66 18.32
CA TRP A 606 12.58 2.18 18.54
C TRP A 606 11.57 1.04 18.55
N GLY A 607 10.56 1.17 19.40
CA GLY A 607 9.50 0.19 19.52
C GLY A 607 8.26 0.70 20.26
N PRO A 608 7.34 -0.20 20.63
CA PRO A 608 6.04 0.10 21.21
C PRO A 608 6.10 0.81 22.58
N ASN A 609 5.17 1.76 22.76
CA ASN A 609 5.01 2.57 23.99
C ASN A 609 4.80 1.73 25.26
N SER A 610 4.19 0.55 25.13
CA SER A 610 3.81 -0.33 26.25
C SER A 610 5.00 -1.06 26.88
N PHE A 611 6.20 -1.01 26.29
CA PHE A 611 7.39 -1.68 26.82
C PHE A 611 7.79 -1.20 28.24
N HIS A 612 7.55 0.07 28.55
CA HIS A 612 7.84 0.62 29.88
C HIS A 612 6.87 0.16 30.97
N HIS A 613 5.63 -0.19 30.63
CA HIS A 613 4.65 -0.66 31.63
C HIS A 613 4.83 -2.14 32.01
N ALA A 614 5.34 -2.98 31.10
CA ALA A 614 5.55 -4.41 31.38
C ALA A 614 6.72 -4.69 32.35
N ASN A 615 7.69 -3.78 32.44
CA ASN A 615 8.86 -3.91 33.34
C ASN A 615 8.73 -3.11 34.65
N ALA A 616 7.66 -2.32 34.80
CA ALA A 616 7.32 -1.70 36.07
C ALA A 616 6.63 -2.73 36.97
N ILE A 617 7.43 -3.48 37.73
CA ILE A 617 6.93 -4.25 38.87
C ILE A 617 6.17 -3.26 39.78
N PRO A 618 4.90 -3.50 40.13
CA PRO A 618 4.25 -2.67 41.13
C PRO A 618 4.97 -2.89 42.46
N GLU A 619 5.68 -1.88 42.95
CA GLU A 619 6.10 -1.86 44.35
C GLU A 619 4.84 -2.00 45.22
N SER A 620 4.91 -2.91 46.18
CA SER A 620 3.79 -3.31 47.00
C SER A 620 3.45 -2.22 48.01
N ASP A 621 2.44 -1.41 47.71
CA ASP A 621 1.71 -0.66 48.73
C ASP A 621 0.40 -1.38 49.06
N ASP A 622 0.33 -1.90 50.28
CA ASP A 622 -0.87 -2.48 50.88
C ASP A 622 -1.98 -1.42 50.97
N CYS A 623 -3.08 -1.64 50.24
CA CYS A 623 -4.38 -1.14 50.70
C CYS A 623 -5.52 -2.08 50.32
N SER A 624 -5.96 -2.85 51.31
CA SER A 624 -7.15 -3.70 51.29
C SER A 624 -8.45 -2.95 51.02
N SER A 625 -9.46 -3.68 50.53
CA SER A 625 -10.85 -3.26 50.18
C SER A 625 -10.98 -2.64 48.77
N CYS A 626 -11.91 -3.05 47.89
CA CYS A 626 -13.11 -3.89 48.06
C CYS A 626 -13.25 -5.00 46.99
N SER A 627 -13.99 -6.04 47.34
CA SER A 627 -14.28 -7.23 46.53
C SER A 627 -15.54 -7.12 45.66
N SER A 628 -15.48 -7.61 44.42
CA SER A 628 -16.54 -8.39 43.72
C SER A 628 -16.04 -8.83 42.33
N SER A 629 -15.62 -10.09 42.12
CA SER A 629 -16.44 -11.16 41.50
C SER A 629 -17.22 -10.73 40.24
N SER A 630 -17.10 -11.38 39.09
CA SER A 630 -17.26 -12.83 38.93
C SER A 630 -16.50 -13.47 37.75
N SER A 631 -15.96 -14.66 38.00
CA SER A 631 -15.41 -15.63 37.05
C SER A 631 -16.44 -16.21 36.08
N TRP A 632 -16.01 -16.59 34.87
CA TRP A 632 -16.60 -17.72 34.12
C TRP A 632 -15.49 -18.65 33.59
N ASN A 633 -15.63 -19.94 33.89
CA ASN A 633 -14.72 -21.00 33.46
C ASN A 633 -15.09 -21.51 32.06
N MET A 634 -14.11 -22.09 31.36
CA MET A 634 -14.35 -23.10 30.33
C MET A 634 -13.61 -24.40 30.68
N THR A 635 -14.39 -25.37 31.11
CA THR A 635 -14.17 -26.81 30.86
C THR A 635 -15.02 -27.17 29.63
N SER A 636 -14.71 -28.18 28.81
CA SER A 636 -13.79 -29.32 28.95
C SER A 636 -13.26 -29.76 27.59
#